data_AF-A0A1Q7Y880-F1
#
_entry.id   AF-A0A1Q7Y880-F1
#
_cell.length_a   1.000
_cell.length_b   1.000
_cell.length_c   1.000
_cell.angle_alpha   90.00
_cell.angle_beta   90.00
_cell.angle_gamma   90.00
#
_symmetry.space_group_name_H-M   'P 1'
#
loop_
_entity.id
_entity.type
_entity.pdbx_description
1 polymer ?
#
loop_
_entity_poly.entity_id
_entity_poly.type
_entity_poly.pdbx_seq_one_letter_code
_entity_poly.pdbx_strand_id
1 'polypeptide(L)' 'MQNLDVNKTADAWASLAGTVFVPHTEEEYQRLVSLLDGLIDEIGEDESHPLASLMEIVGVLIEKYEDEHVPELAVE' A
#
# COMPACT_ATOMS: atom_id res chain seq x y z
N MET A 1 11.92 -22.45 5.75
CA MET A 1 11.08 -21.41 6.35
C MET A 1 12.01 -20.46 7.07
N GLN A 2 12.11 -19.21 6.61
CA GLN A 2 12.82 -18.16 7.37
C GLN A 2 12.04 -17.96 8.68
N ASN A 3 12.73 -17.98 9.82
CA ASN A 3 12.10 -17.60 11.09
C ASN A 3 11.88 -16.09 11.07
N LEU A 4 10.63 -15.65 11.20
CA LEU A 4 10.29 -14.25 11.33
C LEU A 4 10.93 -13.70 12.62
N ASP A 5 11.79 -12.70 12.49
CA ASP A 5 12.28 -11.93 13.63
C ASP A 5 11.30 -10.80 13.92
N VAL A 6 10.33 -11.10 14.79
CA VAL A 6 9.21 -10.21 15.10
C VAL A 6 9.67 -8.83 15.57
N ASN A 7 10.79 -8.73 16.30
CA ASN A 7 11.29 -7.43 16.76
C ASN A 7 11.83 -6.59 15.61
N LYS A 8 12.66 -7.19 14.74
CA LYS A 8 13.16 -6.47 13.56
C LYS A 8 12.04 -6.08 12.61
N THR A 9 11.04 -6.95 12.46
CA THR A 9 9.85 -6.63 11.67
C THR A 9 9.07 -5.49 12.30
N ALA A 10 8.86 -5.48 13.62
CA ALA A 10 8.17 -4.40 14.31
C ALA A 10 8.90 -3.05 14.16
N ASP A 11 10.23 -3.04 14.29
CA ASP A 11 11.04 -1.83 14.13
C ASP A 11 10.97 -1.29 12.70
N ALA A 12 11.08 -2.16 11.70
CA ALA A 12 10.95 -1.77 10.29
C ALA A 12 9.53 -1.32 9.94
N TRP A 13 8.52 -1.97 10.53
CA TRP A 13 7.11 -1.67 10.29
C TRP A 13 6.62 -0.41 11.00
N ALA A 14 7.25 0.01 12.10
CA ALA A 14 6.80 1.15 12.90
C ALA A 14 6.60 2.43 12.07
N SER A 15 7.48 2.70 11.11
CA SER A 15 7.38 3.85 10.20
C SER A 15 6.25 3.71 9.18
N LEU A 16 5.87 2.48 8.82
CA LEU A 16 4.82 2.18 7.85
C LEU A 16 3.44 1.99 8.50
N ALA A 17 3.38 1.64 9.78
CA ALA A 17 2.14 1.33 10.50
C ALA A 17 1.14 2.51 10.52
N GLY A 18 1.62 3.74 10.40
CA GLY A 18 0.79 4.95 10.31
C GLY A 18 0.29 5.29 8.90
N THR A 19 0.63 4.48 7.89
CA THR A 19 0.30 4.70 6.48
C THR A 19 -0.30 3.45 5.84
N VAL A 20 0.29 2.27 6.08
CA VAL A 20 -0.13 0.99 5.49
C VAL A 20 -1.17 0.32 6.38
N PHE A 21 -2.42 0.75 6.22
CA PHE A 21 -3.60 0.18 6.87
C PHE A 21 -4.82 0.43 5.97
N VAL A 22 -5.96 -0.18 6.31
CA VAL A 22 -7.21 0.07 5.58
C VAL A 22 -7.62 1.54 5.79
N PRO A 23 -7.63 2.37 4.74
CA PRO A 23 -7.99 3.77 4.89
C PRO A 23 -9.50 3.90 5.14
N HIS A 24 -9.89 4.85 5.96
CA HIS A 24 -11.30 5.16 6.25
C HIS A 24 -11.64 6.63 5.94
N THR A 25 -10.64 7.42 5.55
CA THR A 25 -10.77 8.83 5.22
C THR A 25 -9.94 9.18 3.99
N GLU A 26 -10.31 10.27 3.33
CA GLU A 26 -9.61 10.76 2.14
C GLU A 26 -8.13 11.08 2.43
N GLU A 27 -7.83 11.63 3.61
CA GLU A 27 -6.44 11.93 3.99
C GLU A 27 -5.59 10.66 4.11
N GLU A 28 -6.16 9.55 4.57
CA GLU A 28 -5.47 8.26 4.69
C GLU A 28 -5.31 7.60 3.32
N TYR A 29 -6.33 7.68 2.48
CA TYR A 29 -6.27 7.28 1.08
C TYR A 29 -5.15 8.01 0.33
N GLN A 30 -5.07 9.34 0.44
CA GLN A 30 -4.03 10.15 -0.23
C GLN A 30 -2.61 9.80 0.25
N ARG A 31 -2.45 9.38 1.52
CA ARG A 31 -1.16 8.88 2.02
C ARG A 31 -0.77 7.55 1.37
N LEU A 32 -1.73 6.65 1.15
CA LEU A 32 -1.48 5.39 0.44
C LEU A 32 -1.15 5.64 -1.03
N VAL A 33 -1.84 6.56 -1.71
CA VAL A 33 -1.52 6.96 -3.09
C VAL A 33 -0.09 7.52 -3.16
N SER A 34 0.27 8.42 -2.25
CA SER A 34 1.63 8.97 -2.19
C SER A 34 2.69 7.90 -1.92
N LEU A 35 2.36 6.88 -1.13
CA LEU A 35 3.24 5.74 -0.90
C LEU A 35 3.37 4.86 -2.15
N LEU A 36 2.27 4.62 -2.87
CA LEU A 36 2.27 3.84 -4.11
C LEU A 36 3.16 4.50 -5.16
N ASP A 37 3.05 5.81 -5.34
CA ASP A 37 3.91 6.57 -6.27
C ASP A 37 5.40 6.38 -5.94
N GLY A 38 5.77 6.50 -4.66
CA GLY A 38 7.15 6.27 -4.22
C GLY A 38 7.63 4.82 -4.42
N LEU A 39 6.73 3.84 -4.30
CA LEU A 39 7.04 2.43 -4.57
C LEU A 39 7.26 2.19 -6.07
N ILE A 40 6.45 2.81 -6.94
CA ILE A 40 6.61 2.73 -8.39
C ILE A 40 7.96 3.32 -8.81
N ASP A 41 8.33 4.47 -8.25
CA ASP A 41 9.63 5.11 -8.53
C ASP A 41 10.83 4.26 -8.08
N GLU A 42 10.72 3.57 -6.93
CA GLU A 42 11.79 2.72 -6.40
C GLU A 42 11.89 1.36 -7.12
N ILE A 43 10.76 0.71 -7.40
CA ILE A 43 10.71 -0.61 -8.04
C ILE A 43 11.04 -0.51 -9.52
N GLY A 44 10.52 0.52 -10.20
CA GLY A 44 10.69 0.71 -11.64
C GLY A 44 10.24 -0.52 -12.44
N GLU A 45 11.17 -1.10 -13.21
CA GLU A 45 10.93 -2.28 -14.05
C GLU A 45 11.35 -3.61 -13.38
N ASP A 46 11.81 -3.59 -12.11
CA ASP A 46 12.23 -4.80 -11.40
C ASP A 46 11.04 -5.53 -10.77
N GLU A 47 10.43 -6.42 -11.55
CA GLU A 47 9.34 -7.28 -11.06
C GLU A 47 9.76 -8.22 -9.91
N SER A 48 11.07 -8.45 -9.70
CA SER A 48 11.60 -9.28 -8.62
C SER A 48 11.92 -8.49 -7.34
N HIS A 49 11.63 -7.19 -7.34
CA HIS A 49 12.00 -6.29 -6.26
C HIS A 49 11.35 -6.74 -4.92
N PRO A 50 12.08 -6.71 -3.79
CA PRO A 50 11.54 -7.13 -2.49
C PRO A 50 10.28 -6.36 -2.06
N LEU A 51 10.11 -5.11 -2.53
CA LEU A 51 8.95 -4.27 -2.25
C LEU A 51 7.78 -4.47 -3.22
N ALA A 52 7.91 -5.30 -4.26
CA ALA A 52 6.83 -5.54 -5.22
C ALA A 52 5.56 -6.05 -4.53
N SER A 53 5.71 -6.97 -3.56
CA SER A 53 4.59 -7.46 -2.75
C SER A 53 3.94 -6.37 -1.88
N LEU A 54 4.69 -5.36 -1.43
CA LEU A 54 4.14 -4.22 -0.70
C LEU A 54 3.36 -3.29 -1.64
N MET A 55 3.88 -3.05 -2.85
CA MET A 55 3.19 -2.28 -3.89
C MET A 55 1.83 -2.89 -4.23
N GLU A 56 1.77 -4.21 -4.38
CA GLU A 56 0.51 -4.94 -4.60
C GLU A 56 -0.48 -4.73 -3.43
N ILE A 57 -0.02 -4.89 -2.18
CA ILE A 57 -0.86 -4.67 -0.99
C ILE A 57 -1.40 -3.25 -0.94
N VAL A 58 -0.54 -2.24 -1.19
CA VAL A 58 -0.97 -0.83 -1.19
C VAL A 58 -2.01 -0.57 -2.27
N GLY A 59 -1.85 -1.14 -3.46
CA GLY A 59 -2.85 -1.05 -4.54
C GLY A 59 -4.22 -1.60 -4.13
N VAL A 60 -4.25 -2.77 -3.48
CA VAL A 60 -5.51 -3.37 -2.98
C VAL A 60 -6.18 -2.50 -1.91
N LEU A 61 -5.41 -1.83 -1.06
CA LEU A 61 -5.97 -0.94 -0.03
C LEU A 61 -6.59 0.34 -0.64
N ILE A 62 -5.97 0.86 -1.70
CA ILE A 62 -6.47 1.99 -2.49
C ILE A 62 -7.77 1.59 -3.20
N GLU A 63 -7.75 0.49 -3.95
CA GLU A 63 -8.92 -0.04 -4.69
C GLU A 63 -10.12 -0.23 -3.75
N LYS A 64 -9.90 -0.85 -2.58
CA LYS A 64 -10.95 -1.05 -1.59
C LYS A 64 -11.61 0.26 -1.14
N TYR A 65 -10.82 1.33 -0.95
CA TYR A 65 -11.37 2.63 -0.59
C TYR A 65 -12.18 3.23 -1.73
N GLU A 66 -11.65 3.14 -2.95
CA GLU A 66 -12.34 3.64 -4.15
C GLU A 66 -13.68 2.92 -4.36
N ASP A 67 -13.74 1.60 -4.18
CA ASP A 67 -14.99 0.82 -4.28
C ASP A 67 -16.08 1.30 -3.30
N GLU A 68 -15.68 1.75 -2.10
CA GLU A 68 -16.61 2.20 -1.06
C GLU A 68 -17.02 3.69 -1.22
N HIS A 69 -16.17 4.51 -1.85
CA HIS A 69 -16.29 5.97 -1.83
C HIS A 69 -16.49 6.62 -3.21
N VAL A 70 -16.07 5.95 -4.29
CA VAL A 70 -16.22 6.44 -5.66
C VAL A 70 -17.39 5.70 -6.29
N PRO A 71 -18.46 6.40 -6.71
CA PRO A 71 -19.54 5.74 -7.44
C PRO A 71 -18.96 5.14 -8.73
N GLU A 72 -19.19 3.85 -8.95
CA GLU A 72 -18.88 3.21 -10.23
C GLU A 72 -19.42 4.11 -11.34
N LEU A 73 -18.53 4.50 -12.27
CA LEU A 73 -18.94 5.25 -13.44
C LEU A 73 -20.01 4.43 -14.14
N ALA A 74 -21.26 4.90 -14.08
CA ALA A 74 -22.34 4.31 -14.85
C ALA A 74 -21.95 4.44 -16.32
N VAL A 75 -21.51 3.34 -16.90
CA VAL A 75 -21.18 3.26 -18.32
C VAL A 75 -22.52 3.38 -19.06
N GLU A 76 -22.81 4.56 -19.61
CA GLU A 76 -23.91 4.80 -20.56
C GLU A 76 -23.61 4.19 -21.94
#